data_AF-A0A939WSG5-F1
#
_entry.id   AF-A0A939WSG5-F1
#
_cell.length_a   1.000
_cell.length_b   1.000
_cell.length_c   1.000
_cell.angle_alpha   90.00
_cell.angle_beta   90.00
_cell.angle_gamma   90.00
#
_symmetry.space_group_name_H-M   'P 1'
#
loop_
_entity.id
_entity.type
_entity.pdbx_description
1 polymer ?
#
loop_
_entity_poly.entity_id
_entity_poly.type
_entity_poly.pdbx_seq_one_letter_code
_entity_poly.pdbx_strand_id
1 'polypeptide(L)'
;MKKFLMLPFLLIAALLFVSCGVDDIDDALAGSACETLDTFKCDGDILLKCEDYVWEKIKKCSGSKICNATKGICEETDENSDDNGDTDNNGNTNPGGNQGGDNGNTNPGGDNGDSGYNPDPSDSGDSGYNPPDNGDSGDSGYNPPDNGDSGDSGYNPPDNGDSGQNPPAPNQCTGLSIDWSSMVFLEGVYYADVEFGSSSYTDDFSIEFYQNEEGTSSTGTYYLGTGDNANYATCTECVRAYQDYNESTDKYAKLFFQESGTLKITKGSSDGSLAGTLSAKLVEVTIDKNNDYLSTPVSGGDCVEIESGSFNYNAGGNDNPTTECTGLSIDWSSFLYFEEDEIAGYFADVEFGNASKSDDFSIEFCQNNTCDNTAKKGTYNLGSGANTNYRTCTECVMVYQDLTGNDYTKYFFQQSGTLQITKATTSNMGIAGTLSAKLVEVDIDANTLDSTPVSGGACVEIESGSFNYSGN
;
A
#
# COMPACT_ATOMS: atom_id res chain seq x y z
N MET A 1 32.78 -37.64 16.16
CA MET A 1 33.55 -36.68 16.99
C MET A 1 34.65 -36.03 16.15
N LYS A 2 34.27 -35.16 15.21
CA LYS A 2 35.20 -34.23 14.57
C LYS A 2 35.10 -32.94 15.37
N LYS A 3 36.18 -32.54 16.05
CA LYS A 3 36.26 -31.24 16.72
C LYS A 3 36.46 -30.21 15.62
N PHE A 4 35.41 -29.53 15.20
CA PHE A 4 35.56 -28.32 14.40
C PHE A 4 36.10 -27.23 15.33
N LEU A 5 37.27 -26.71 14.97
CA LEU A 5 37.92 -25.61 15.64
C LEU A 5 37.15 -24.35 15.20
N MET A 6 36.26 -23.84 16.06
CA MET A 6 35.69 -22.51 15.86
C MET A 6 36.84 -21.49 15.87
N LEU A 7 37.15 -20.95 14.70
CA LEU A 7 38.03 -19.80 14.54
C LEU A 7 37.22 -18.57 14.94
N PRO A 8 37.74 -17.64 15.76
CA PRO A 8 37.05 -16.39 16.06
C PRO A 8 36.94 -15.58 14.76
N PHE A 9 35.71 -15.34 14.33
CA PHE A 9 35.40 -14.46 13.21
C PHE A 9 35.68 -13.02 13.64
N LEU A 10 36.21 -12.24 12.71
CA LEU A 10 36.55 -10.84 12.90
C LEU A 10 35.74 -10.10 11.85
N LEU A 11 34.51 -9.70 12.21
CA LEU A 11 33.67 -8.87 11.34
C LEU A 11 34.28 -7.46 11.34
N ILE A 12 34.87 -7.05 10.22
CA ILE A 12 35.28 -5.66 10.03
C ILE A 12 34.12 -4.96 9.31
N ALA A 13 33.32 -4.21 10.06
CA ALA A 13 32.40 -3.22 9.51
C ALA A 13 33.20 -2.13 8.77
N ALA A 14 33.35 -2.28 7.47
CA ALA A 14 33.96 -1.28 6.60
C ALA A 14 32.88 -0.29 6.11
N LEU A 15 32.51 0.67 6.97
CA LEU A 15 31.78 1.88 6.58
C LEU A 15 32.73 2.81 5.81
N LEU A 16 32.67 2.77 4.48
CA LEU A 16 33.21 3.81 3.61
C LEU A 16 32.10 4.82 3.29
N PHE A 17 32.02 5.88 4.11
CA PHE A 17 31.35 7.11 3.71
C PHE A 17 32.17 7.78 2.60
N VAL A 18 31.77 7.57 1.34
CA VAL A 18 32.17 8.43 0.23
C VAL A 18 31.34 9.71 0.35
N SER A 19 31.92 10.75 0.95
CA SER A 19 31.31 12.08 0.98
C SER A 19 31.37 12.69 -0.42
N CYS A 20 30.27 12.57 -1.18
CA CYS A 20 30.01 13.46 -2.30
C CYS A 20 29.57 14.81 -1.70
N GLY A 21 30.32 15.88 -2.00
CA GLY A 21 30.01 17.23 -1.55
C GLY A 21 28.65 17.68 -2.09
N VAL A 22 27.71 17.87 -1.18
CA VAL A 22 26.49 18.66 -1.40
C VAL A 22 26.79 20.06 -0.89
N ASP A 23 26.75 21.04 -1.80
CA ASP A 23 27.02 22.45 -1.54
C ASP A 23 25.85 23.19 -0.83
N ASP A 24 24.82 22.47 -0.37
CA ASP A 24 23.72 23.02 0.42
C ASP A 24 23.75 22.44 1.84
N ILE A 25 24.34 23.19 2.77
CA ILE A 25 24.43 22.89 4.21
C ILE A 25 23.03 22.82 4.90
N ASP A 26 21.96 23.20 4.20
CA ASP A 26 20.60 23.33 4.76
C ASP A 26 19.78 22.02 4.79
N ASP A 27 20.28 20.91 4.26
CA ASP A 27 19.53 19.63 4.19
C ASP A 27 20.00 18.55 5.19
N ALA A 28 21.02 18.84 6.02
CA ALA A 28 21.66 17.83 6.87
C ALA A 28 20.80 17.27 8.04
N LEU A 29 19.59 17.80 8.28
CA LEU A 29 18.78 17.42 9.46
C LEU A 29 17.38 16.86 9.15
N ALA A 30 16.91 16.99 7.91
CA ALA A 30 15.77 16.19 7.43
C ALA A 30 16.22 14.72 7.34
N GLY A 31 15.51 13.81 8.00
CA GLY A 31 15.93 12.39 8.09
C GLY A 31 16.54 11.97 9.44
N SER A 32 16.76 12.89 10.38
CA SER A 32 17.15 12.51 11.75
C SER A 32 15.97 11.89 12.52
N ALA A 33 16.22 10.90 13.37
CA ALA A 33 15.19 10.26 14.17
C ALA A 33 14.59 11.21 15.23
N CYS A 34 13.31 11.03 15.55
CA CYS A 34 12.60 11.74 16.60
C CYS A 34 11.86 10.78 17.54
N GLU A 35 11.80 11.11 18.83
CA GLU A 35 11.27 10.19 19.87
C GLU A 35 9.75 10.28 20.05
N THR A 36 9.10 11.36 19.58
CA THR A 36 7.68 11.61 19.85
C THR A 36 7.00 12.24 18.64
N LEU A 37 6.03 11.53 18.08
CA LEU A 37 5.21 11.99 16.95
C LEU A 37 4.50 13.32 17.27
N ASP A 38 4.25 14.12 16.24
CA ASP A 38 3.60 15.43 16.33
C ASP A 38 4.32 16.48 17.21
N THR A 39 5.58 16.23 17.57
CA THR A 39 6.43 17.27 18.17
C THR A 39 7.11 18.09 17.09
N PHE A 40 7.45 19.33 17.42
CA PHE A 40 8.16 20.25 16.53
C PHE A 40 9.54 20.56 17.11
N LYS A 41 10.52 20.77 16.22
CA LYS A 41 11.80 21.36 16.59
C LYS A 41 12.18 22.46 15.60
N CYS A 42 13.02 23.37 16.07
CA CYS A 42 13.63 24.38 15.22
C CYS A 42 15.08 24.00 14.95
N ASP A 43 15.46 24.07 13.69
CA ASP A 43 16.84 23.98 13.25
C ASP A 43 17.21 25.26 12.49
N GLY A 44 17.84 26.19 13.20
CA GLY A 44 17.95 27.58 12.74
C GLY A 44 16.57 28.17 12.42
N ASP A 45 16.40 28.58 11.17
CA ASP A 45 15.14 29.15 10.67
C ASP A 45 14.19 28.07 10.11
N ILE A 46 14.50 26.78 10.21
CA ILE A 46 13.67 25.70 9.67
C ILE A 46 12.82 25.11 10.78
N LEU A 47 11.49 25.10 10.57
CA LEU A 47 10.55 24.38 11.40
C LEU A 47 10.42 22.94 10.89
N LEU A 48 10.70 22.00 11.79
CA LEU A 48 10.62 20.56 11.55
C LEU A 48 9.49 19.96 12.39
N LYS A 49 8.82 18.92 11.88
CA LYS A 49 7.82 18.10 12.61
C LYS A 49 8.21 16.63 12.58
N CYS A 50 7.99 15.94 13.68
CA CYS A 50 8.21 14.51 13.79
C CYS A 50 7.03 13.75 13.16
N GLU A 51 7.24 13.16 11.99
CA GLU A 51 6.30 12.26 11.31
C GLU A 51 7.00 10.91 11.07
N ASP A 52 6.33 9.81 11.37
CA ASP A 52 6.87 8.45 11.29
C ASP A 52 8.25 8.26 11.95
N TYR A 53 8.45 8.90 13.10
CA TYR A 53 9.72 8.91 13.86
C TYR A 53 10.91 9.52 13.10
N VAL A 54 10.64 10.32 12.07
CA VAL A 54 11.63 11.08 11.31
C VAL A 54 11.29 12.57 11.34
N TRP A 55 12.30 13.42 11.46
CA TRP A 55 12.12 14.87 11.34
C TRP A 55 11.90 15.27 9.88
N GLU A 56 10.68 15.72 9.58
CA GLU A 56 10.30 16.27 8.28
C GLU A 56 10.30 17.80 8.28
N LYS A 57 10.64 18.36 7.12
CA LYS A 57 10.70 19.81 6.91
C LYS A 57 9.33 20.38 6.59
N ILE A 58 8.75 21.10 7.53
CA ILE A 58 7.47 21.79 7.30
C ILE A 58 7.69 23.09 6.55
N LYS A 59 8.58 23.95 7.06
CA LYS A 59 8.73 25.32 6.51
C LYS A 59 10.05 25.98 6.92
N LYS A 60 10.62 26.76 6.00
CA LYS A 60 11.69 27.72 6.31
C LYS A 60 11.07 29.08 6.69
N CYS A 61 11.29 29.50 7.93
CA CYS A 61 11.02 30.85 8.40
C CYS A 61 11.93 31.82 7.62
N SER A 62 11.37 32.95 7.20
CA SER A 62 12.07 33.93 6.37
C SER A 62 11.61 35.34 6.74
N GLY A 63 12.47 36.33 6.50
CA GLY A 63 12.25 37.71 6.91
C GLY A 63 12.56 37.90 8.40
N SER A 64 11.69 38.63 9.11
CA SER A 64 11.75 38.88 10.56
C SER A 64 11.11 37.78 11.42
N LYS A 65 10.74 36.65 10.82
CA LYS A 65 10.09 35.54 11.52
C LYS A 65 11.12 34.56 12.09
N ILE A 66 10.98 34.25 13.36
CA ILE A 66 11.74 33.23 14.07
C ILE A 66 10.93 31.94 14.18
N CYS A 67 11.62 30.79 14.17
CA CYS A 67 11.01 29.50 14.40
C CYS A 67 10.59 29.35 15.87
N ASN A 68 9.33 28.98 16.12
CA ASN A 68 8.82 28.65 17.45
C ASN A 68 8.33 27.18 17.49
N ALA A 69 9.19 26.30 18.02
CA ALA A 69 8.91 24.87 18.18
C ALA A 69 7.75 24.59 19.14
N THR A 70 7.54 25.42 20.17
CA THR A 70 6.43 25.22 21.12
C THR A 70 5.06 25.42 20.47
N LYS A 71 4.96 26.33 19.51
CA LYS A 71 3.71 26.64 18.80
C LYS A 71 3.59 25.94 17.44
N GLY A 72 4.67 25.34 16.94
CA GLY A 72 4.69 24.75 15.60
C GLY A 72 4.50 25.79 14.48
N ILE A 73 5.00 27.03 14.65
CA ILE A 73 4.84 28.13 13.68
C ILE A 73 6.11 28.99 13.56
N CYS A 74 6.21 29.76 12.48
CA CYS A 74 7.14 30.89 12.37
C CYS A 74 6.44 32.17 12.83
N GLU A 75 6.93 32.81 13.89
CA GLU A 75 6.35 34.03 14.48
C GLU A 75 7.26 35.25 14.31
N GLU A 76 6.68 36.44 14.19
CA GLU A 76 7.45 37.70 14.09
C GLU A 76 8.12 37.99 15.44
N THR A 77 9.37 38.47 15.43
CA THR A 77 9.97 39.07 16.63
C THR A 77 9.31 40.42 16.89
N ASP A 78 8.46 40.52 17.92
CA ASP A 78 7.95 41.80 18.39
C ASP A 78 9.10 42.60 19.04
N GLU A 79 9.85 43.36 18.23
CA GLU A 79 10.96 44.22 18.68
C GLU A 79 10.51 45.44 19.54
N ASN A 80 9.31 45.44 20.13
CA ASN A 80 8.74 46.58 20.85
C ASN A 80 8.34 46.29 22.32
N SER A 81 8.89 45.24 22.93
CA SER A 81 8.61 44.89 24.34
C SER A 81 9.68 45.37 25.34
N ASP A 82 10.33 46.51 25.09
CA ASP A 82 11.13 47.21 26.09
C ASP A 82 10.30 48.34 26.73
N ASP A 83 9.33 47.99 27.58
CA ASP A 83 8.83 48.90 28.62
C ASP A 83 9.15 48.32 29.99
N ASN A 84 10.37 48.65 30.42
CA ASN A 84 10.93 48.33 31.72
C ASN A 84 10.47 49.43 32.69
N GLY A 85 9.31 49.22 33.32
CA GLY A 85 8.64 50.21 34.17
C GLY A 85 8.26 49.68 35.56
N ASP A 86 9.14 49.94 36.51
CA ASP A 86 8.88 50.20 37.93
C ASP A 86 8.64 49.01 38.89
N THR A 87 9.75 48.57 39.49
CA THR A 87 9.78 47.99 40.83
C THR A 87 9.89 49.14 41.85
N ASP A 88 8.88 49.33 42.72
CA ASP A 88 9.11 49.69 44.12
C ASP A 88 7.85 49.68 45.03
N ASN A 89 8.03 48.94 46.13
CA ASN A 89 7.65 49.28 47.51
C ASN A 89 6.33 48.79 48.18
N ASN A 90 6.58 48.00 49.23
CA ASN A 90 5.85 47.72 50.47
C ASN A 90 4.49 48.39 50.77
N GLY A 91 3.59 47.54 51.29
CA GLY A 91 3.10 47.75 52.66
C GLY A 91 1.59 47.89 52.87
N ASN A 92 1.04 46.88 53.55
CA ASN A 92 0.12 47.00 54.68
C ASN A 92 -1.41 47.22 54.44
N THR A 93 -2.16 46.24 54.97
CA THR A 93 -3.49 46.30 55.64
C THR A 93 -4.59 47.23 55.10
N ASN A 94 -5.70 46.68 54.64
CA ASN A 94 -6.93 46.35 55.40
C ASN A 94 -8.12 46.23 54.40
N PRO A 95 -9.21 45.49 54.73
CA PRO A 95 -10.36 45.30 53.85
C PRO A 95 -11.48 46.30 54.16
N GLY A 96 -12.20 46.75 53.13
CA GLY A 96 -13.52 47.37 53.32
C GLY A 96 -13.93 48.38 52.26
N GLY A 97 -15.10 48.12 51.67
CA GLY A 97 -16.15 49.15 51.59
C GLY A 97 -16.41 49.83 50.25
N ASN A 98 -17.52 49.41 49.65
CA ASN A 98 -18.69 50.26 49.35
C ASN A 98 -18.73 51.15 48.08
N GLN A 99 -19.61 50.73 47.16
CA GLN A 99 -20.68 51.46 46.43
C GLN A 99 -20.49 52.85 45.80
N GLY A 100 -21.07 52.95 44.58
CA GLY A 100 -21.63 54.15 43.93
C GLY A 100 -20.66 54.82 42.95
N GLY A 101 -20.99 55.24 41.74
CA GLY A 101 -22.26 55.46 41.06
C GLY A 101 -22.06 56.57 40.01
N ASP A 102 -22.73 56.44 38.86
CA ASP A 102 -23.18 57.46 37.91
C ASP A 102 -22.27 58.22 36.93
N ASN A 103 -22.67 58.05 35.65
CA ASN A 103 -22.98 59.03 34.59
C ASN A 103 -21.91 59.92 33.93
N GLY A 104 -21.91 59.87 32.58
CA GLY A 104 -21.30 60.89 31.74
C GLY A 104 -21.32 60.57 30.24
N ASN A 105 -22.48 60.67 29.61
CA ASN A 105 -22.71 60.65 28.15
C ASN A 105 -22.22 61.95 27.48
N THR A 106 -21.50 61.85 26.35
CA THR A 106 -21.66 62.76 25.19
C THR A 106 -21.20 62.11 23.87
N ASN A 107 -22.18 61.81 23.01
CA ASN A 107 -22.09 61.72 21.53
C ASN A 107 -21.75 63.12 20.91
N PRO A 108 -21.46 63.33 19.58
CA PRO A 108 -22.23 62.80 18.44
C PRO A 108 -21.54 62.59 17.04
N GLY A 109 -22.22 61.80 16.19
CA GLY A 109 -22.44 62.07 14.74
C GLY A 109 -21.49 61.38 13.75
N GLY A 110 -21.91 60.81 12.62
CA GLY A 110 -23.20 60.68 11.91
C GLY A 110 -22.99 59.67 10.75
N ASP A 111 -23.92 58.77 10.45
CA ASP A 111 -25.16 58.88 9.64
C ASP A 111 -24.98 58.86 8.10
N ASN A 112 -25.59 57.83 7.52
CA ASN A 112 -26.38 57.73 6.26
C ASN A 112 -26.07 56.37 5.60
N GLY A 113 -27.00 55.42 5.37
CA GLY A 113 -28.46 55.45 5.21
C GLY A 113 -28.75 54.51 4.03
N ASP A 114 -29.33 53.33 4.26
CA ASP A 114 -30.76 53.00 4.04
C ASP A 114 -31.10 52.91 2.53
N SER A 115 -31.65 51.85 1.94
CA SER A 115 -32.86 51.03 2.19
C SER A 115 -32.89 49.97 1.05
N GLY A 116 -33.43 48.75 1.10
CA GLY A 116 -34.67 48.28 1.72
C GLY A 116 -35.84 48.36 0.70
N TYR A 117 -36.20 47.26 0.01
CA TYR A 117 -37.57 46.72 -0.16
C TYR A 117 -37.67 45.60 -1.23
N ASN A 118 -38.54 44.63 -0.92
CA ASN A 118 -38.97 43.39 -1.61
C ASN A 118 -40.46 43.56 -2.06
N PRO A 119 -41.19 42.55 -2.59
CA PRO A 119 -41.15 41.76 -3.84
C PRO A 119 -42.35 42.02 -4.81
N ASP A 120 -42.44 41.19 -5.87
CA ASP A 120 -43.65 40.63 -6.54
C ASP A 120 -44.04 41.14 -7.96
N PRO A 121 -44.92 40.45 -8.73
CA PRO A 121 -44.57 39.86 -10.03
C PRO A 121 -45.50 40.32 -11.17
N SER A 122 -45.41 39.64 -12.32
CA SER A 122 -46.33 39.61 -13.48
C SER A 122 -46.00 40.47 -14.72
N ASP A 123 -46.05 39.75 -15.84
CA ASP A 123 -46.78 40.06 -17.07
C ASP A 123 -46.02 40.46 -18.36
N SER A 124 -46.51 39.77 -19.41
CA SER A 124 -46.45 39.92 -20.88
C SER A 124 -45.58 40.99 -21.54
N GLY A 125 -44.96 40.62 -22.67
CA GLY A 125 -44.42 41.59 -23.63
C GLY A 125 -43.78 40.98 -24.87
N ASP A 126 -44.62 40.62 -25.84
CA ASP A 126 -44.30 40.21 -27.20
C ASP A 126 -43.74 41.37 -28.07
N SER A 127 -42.67 41.12 -28.83
CA SER A 127 -42.27 41.75 -30.10
C SER A 127 -40.87 41.20 -30.45
N GLY A 128 -40.57 40.55 -31.57
CA GLY A 128 -41.14 40.63 -32.91
C GLY A 128 -40.06 41.18 -33.85
N TYR A 129 -39.20 40.33 -34.43
CA TYR A 129 -38.41 40.65 -35.63
C TYR A 129 -37.94 39.37 -36.34
N ASN A 130 -38.48 39.17 -37.54
CA ASN A 130 -37.97 38.36 -38.66
C ASN A 130 -38.61 38.95 -39.94
N PRO A 131 -38.11 38.76 -41.18
CA PRO A 131 -36.88 38.12 -41.65
C PRO A 131 -36.18 38.97 -42.78
N PRO A 132 -35.36 38.39 -43.68
CA PRO A 132 -35.97 37.87 -44.91
C PRO A 132 -35.48 36.50 -45.42
N ASP A 133 -36.40 35.89 -46.17
CA ASP A 133 -36.37 34.62 -46.92
C ASP A 133 -35.33 34.49 -48.04
N ASN A 134 -34.99 33.23 -48.33
CA ASN A 134 -35.07 32.56 -49.65
C ASN A 134 -34.81 31.07 -49.39
N GLY A 135 -35.80 30.16 -49.48
CA GLY A 135 -36.35 29.57 -50.71
C GLY A 135 -35.72 28.17 -50.90
N ASP A 136 -36.32 27.10 -51.39
CA ASP A 136 -37.63 26.78 -51.96
C ASP A 136 -37.60 25.25 -52.18
N SER A 137 -38.69 24.51 -51.91
CA SER A 137 -39.11 23.31 -52.66
C SER A 137 -40.39 22.73 -52.07
N GLY A 138 -41.52 23.13 -52.67
CA GLY A 138 -42.69 22.25 -52.84
C GLY A 138 -42.34 21.08 -53.77
N ASP A 139 -43.15 20.06 -54.00
CA ASP A 139 -44.59 19.91 -53.80
C ASP A 139 -44.92 18.40 -53.82
N SER A 140 -46.10 18.12 -53.29
CA SER A 140 -46.88 16.91 -53.06
C SER A 140 -47.10 15.94 -54.23
N GLY A 141 -47.47 14.69 -53.89
CA GLY A 141 -48.10 13.74 -54.81
C GLY A 141 -48.39 12.35 -54.25
N TYR A 142 -49.54 12.16 -53.61
CA TYR A 142 -50.15 10.86 -53.30
C TYR A 142 -50.91 10.32 -54.53
N ASN A 143 -50.67 9.05 -54.93
CA ASN A 143 -51.71 8.07 -55.31
C ASN A 143 -51.13 6.68 -55.71
N PRO A 144 -51.66 5.56 -55.19
CA PRO A 144 -51.58 4.20 -55.77
C PRO A 144 -52.89 3.88 -56.54
N PRO A 145 -53.17 2.64 -57.02
CA PRO A 145 -52.32 1.51 -57.47
C PRO A 145 -52.60 1.14 -58.95
N ASP A 146 -51.78 0.28 -59.58
CA ASP A 146 -52.26 -0.50 -60.74
C ASP A 146 -51.61 -1.89 -60.84
N ASN A 147 -52.49 -2.88 -60.96
CA ASN A 147 -52.23 -4.26 -61.36
C ASN A 147 -52.05 -4.32 -62.88
N GLY A 148 -51.14 -5.15 -63.39
CA GLY A 148 -51.21 -5.55 -64.80
C GLY A 148 -49.93 -6.02 -65.45
N ASP A 149 -49.64 -7.31 -65.24
CA ASP A 149 -49.43 -8.33 -66.27
C ASP A 149 -48.27 -8.27 -67.30
N SER A 150 -47.72 -9.48 -67.47
CA SER A 150 -47.10 -10.10 -68.65
C SER A 150 -46.00 -9.39 -69.47
N GLY A 151 -44.81 -10.00 -69.43
CA GLY A 151 -44.26 -10.56 -70.68
C GLY A 151 -42.87 -10.11 -71.11
N ASP A 152 -41.95 -11.08 -71.04
CA ASP A 152 -40.97 -11.45 -72.07
C ASP A 152 -39.49 -11.05 -71.92
N SER A 153 -38.73 -12.06 -72.30
CA SER A 153 -37.34 -12.46 -72.23
C SER A 153 -36.24 -11.44 -72.54
N GLY A 154 -35.19 -11.51 -71.70
CA GLY A 154 -33.88 -10.94 -71.96
C GLY A 154 -32.81 -11.66 -71.13
N TYR A 155 -32.24 -12.72 -71.69
CA TYR A 155 -31.05 -13.41 -71.20
C TYR A 155 -29.86 -12.43 -71.10
N ASN A 156 -29.34 -12.23 -69.89
CA ASN A 156 -27.91 -12.03 -69.59
C ASN A 156 -27.73 -12.15 -68.07
N PRO A 157 -26.89 -13.06 -67.56
CA PRO A 157 -26.57 -13.12 -66.13
C PRO A 157 -25.45 -12.13 -65.80
N PRO A 158 -25.64 -11.17 -64.88
CA PRO A 158 -24.53 -10.53 -64.20
C PRO A 158 -24.35 -11.18 -62.82
N ASP A 159 -23.17 -11.75 -62.61
CA ASP A 159 -22.50 -11.93 -61.34
C ASP A 159 -23.33 -12.33 -60.11
N ASN A 160 -23.47 -13.65 -59.92
CA ASN A 160 -23.41 -14.21 -58.58
C ASN A 160 -21.95 -14.11 -58.09
N GLY A 161 -21.62 -12.97 -57.48
CA GLY A 161 -20.24 -12.67 -57.10
C GLY A 161 -20.12 -11.76 -55.88
N ASP A 162 -21.09 -11.77 -54.98
CA ASP A 162 -20.85 -11.30 -53.62
C ASP A 162 -21.43 -12.33 -52.66
N SER A 163 -20.57 -13.30 -52.32
CA SER A 163 -20.81 -14.23 -51.22
C SER A 163 -20.91 -13.39 -49.95
N GLY A 164 -22.14 -13.06 -49.58
CA GLY A 164 -22.49 -12.53 -48.27
C GLY A 164 -21.70 -13.31 -47.23
N GLN A 165 -20.70 -12.63 -46.66
CA GLN A 165 -20.01 -13.13 -45.50
C GLN A 165 -21.11 -13.31 -44.46
N ASN A 166 -21.40 -14.56 -44.11
CA ASN A 166 -22.09 -14.83 -42.86
C ASN A 166 -21.39 -13.94 -41.81
N PRO A 167 -22.13 -13.11 -41.05
CA PRO A 167 -21.51 -12.38 -39.96
C PRO A 167 -20.69 -13.40 -39.15
N PRO A 168 -19.41 -13.08 -38.83
CA PRO A 168 -18.54 -14.01 -38.13
C PRO A 168 -19.33 -14.60 -36.96
N ALA A 169 -19.30 -15.93 -36.85
CA ALA A 169 -19.94 -16.63 -35.75
C ALA A 169 -19.56 -15.92 -34.45
N PRO A 170 -20.50 -15.67 -33.53
CA PRO A 170 -20.30 -14.82 -32.37
C PRO A 170 -18.97 -15.17 -31.72
N ASN A 171 -18.04 -14.20 -31.74
CA ASN A 171 -16.66 -14.34 -31.30
C ASN A 171 -16.65 -15.05 -29.94
N GLN A 172 -16.25 -16.32 -29.93
CA GLN A 172 -16.03 -17.06 -28.69
C GLN A 172 -14.82 -16.43 -28.01
N CYS A 173 -14.98 -16.02 -26.76
CA CYS A 173 -13.86 -15.50 -26.00
C CYS A 173 -12.87 -16.61 -25.66
N THR A 174 -11.60 -16.25 -25.56
CA THR A 174 -10.58 -17.18 -25.08
C THR A 174 -10.77 -17.43 -23.59
N GLY A 175 -10.79 -18.68 -23.15
CA GLY A 175 -10.86 -18.99 -21.72
C GLY A 175 -9.62 -18.48 -20.98
N LEU A 176 -9.82 -17.78 -19.86
CA LEU A 176 -8.75 -17.26 -18.99
C LEU A 176 -8.69 -18.08 -17.70
N SER A 177 -7.56 -18.74 -17.47
CA SER A 177 -7.26 -19.45 -16.22
C SER A 177 -6.42 -18.56 -15.33
N ILE A 178 -6.85 -18.38 -14.09
CA ILE A 178 -6.15 -17.55 -13.08
C ILE A 178 -5.54 -18.48 -12.04
N ASP A 179 -4.24 -18.31 -11.77
CA ASP A 179 -3.61 -18.94 -10.62
C ASP A 179 -3.92 -18.15 -9.36
N TRP A 180 -5.04 -18.47 -8.71
CA TRP A 180 -5.45 -17.80 -7.47
C TRP A 180 -4.45 -17.96 -6.33
N SER A 181 -3.50 -18.88 -6.44
CA SER A 181 -2.48 -19.08 -5.43
C SER A 181 -1.29 -18.13 -5.53
N SER A 182 -1.10 -17.49 -6.69
CA SER A 182 -0.14 -16.40 -6.86
C SER A 182 -0.72 -15.04 -6.50
N MET A 183 -1.93 -14.98 -5.94
CA MET A 183 -2.57 -13.72 -5.63
C MET A 183 -1.81 -12.93 -4.56
N VAL A 184 -1.44 -11.69 -4.85
CA VAL A 184 -0.74 -10.76 -3.94
C VAL A 184 -1.51 -9.45 -3.82
N PHE A 185 -1.35 -8.75 -2.70
CA PHE A 185 -1.96 -7.43 -2.47
C PHE A 185 -0.87 -6.36 -2.43
N LEU A 186 -0.89 -5.45 -3.40
CA LEU A 186 0.08 -4.37 -3.54
C LEU A 186 -0.67 -3.06 -3.81
N GLU A 187 -0.42 -2.05 -2.98
CA GLU A 187 -0.94 -0.69 -3.17
C GLU A 187 -2.47 -0.61 -3.36
N GLY A 188 -3.24 -1.43 -2.64
CA GLY A 188 -4.70 -1.44 -2.75
C GLY A 188 -5.25 -2.30 -3.90
N VAL A 189 -4.39 -3.03 -4.60
CA VAL A 189 -4.74 -3.86 -5.75
C VAL A 189 -4.35 -5.31 -5.51
N TYR A 190 -5.24 -6.23 -5.86
CA TYR A 190 -4.95 -7.66 -5.87
C TYR A 190 -4.45 -8.05 -7.24
N TYR A 191 -3.26 -8.60 -7.34
CA TYR A 191 -2.69 -9.13 -8.58
C TYR A 191 -2.63 -10.65 -8.52
N ALA A 192 -2.81 -11.33 -9.65
CA ALA A 192 -2.55 -12.76 -9.77
C ALA A 192 -1.99 -13.07 -11.16
N ASP A 193 -1.25 -14.17 -11.26
CA ASP A 193 -0.70 -14.62 -12.53
C ASP A 193 -1.79 -15.27 -13.40
N VAL A 194 -1.66 -15.04 -14.70
CA VAL A 194 -2.47 -15.66 -15.76
C VAL A 194 -1.54 -16.05 -16.90
N GLU A 195 -1.98 -16.97 -17.75
CA GLU A 195 -1.26 -17.34 -18.96
C GLU A 195 -2.20 -17.25 -20.16
N PHE A 196 -2.04 -16.21 -20.98
CA PHE A 196 -2.82 -16.06 -22.21
C PHE A 196 -2.14 -15.09 -23.19
N GLY A 197 -1.83 -15.57 -24.40
CA GLY A 197 -1.13 -14.77 -25.40
C GLY A 197 0.18 -15.43 -25.78
N SER A 198 1.26 -14.63 -25.84
CA SER A 198 2.59 -15.13 -26.15
C SER A 198 3.30 -15.59 -24.89
N SER A 199 3.74 -16.85 -24.87
CA SER A 199 4.53 -17.42 -23.76
C SER A 199 5.93 -16.79 -23.57
N SER A 200 6.28 -15.75 -24.32
CA SER A 200 7.56 -15.03 -24.20
C SER A 200 7.45 -13.74 -23.38
N TYR A 201 6.24 -13.36 -23.00
CA TYR A 201 5.94 -12.18 -22.21
C TYR A 201 5.11 -12.59 -20.99
N THR A 202 5.08 -11.75 -19.97
CA THR A 202 4.26 -11.97 -18.78
C THR A 202 2.86 -11.40 -18.99
N ASP A 203 1.87 -12.08 -18.42
CA ASP A 203 0.48 -11.66 -18.43
C ASP A 203 0.01 -11.52 -16.96
N ASP A 204 -0.84 -10.54 -16.70
CA ASP A 204 -1.25 -10.22 -15.34
C ASP A 204 -2.78 -10.11 -15.23
N PHE A 205 -3.29 -10.40 -14.05
CA PHE A 205 -4.70 -10.23 -13.69
C PHE A 205 -4.80 -9.36 -12.45
N SER A 206 -5.85 -8.54 -12.36
CA SER A 206 -6.06 -7.69 -11.19
C SER A 206 -7.52 -7.51 -10.77
N ILE A 207 -7.72 -7.34 -9.46
CA ILE A 207 -8.97 -6.91 -8.83
C ILE A 207 -8.68 -5.64 -8.02
N GLU A 208 -9.42 -4.57 -8.31
CA GLU A 208 -9.25 -3.24 -7.70
C GLU A 208 -10.54 -2.78 -7.02
N PHE A 209 -10.39 -2.06 -5.90
CA PHE A 209 -11.50 -1.53 -5.11
C PHE A 209 -11.35 -0.02 -4.89
N TYR A 210 -12.34 0.75 -5.35
CA TYR A 210 -12.32 2.22 -5.28
C TYR A 210 -13.42 2.85 -4.42
N GLN A 211 -14.28 2.05 -3.75
CA GLN A 211 -15.44 2.59 -3.02
C GLN A 211 -15.11 3.42 -1.77
N ASN A 212 -13.91 3.26 -1.18
CA ASN A 212 -13.58 3.83 0.13
C ASN A 212 -12.17 4.43 0.09
N GLU A 213 -11.93 5.58 0.74
CA GLU A 213 -10.58 6.19 0.87
C GLU A 213 -9.55 5.23 1.50
N GLU A 214 -10.01 4.19 2.19
CA GLU A 214 -9.17 3.14 2.81
C GLU A 214 -8.91 1.93 1.89
N GLY A 215 -9.46 1.88 0.67
CA GLY A 215 -9.24 0.76 -0.27
C GLY A 215 -9.78 -0.60 0.19
N THR A 216 -10.65 -0.63 1.20
CA THR A 216 -11.15 -1.88 1.80
C THR A 216 -12.34 -2.44 1.02
N SER A 217 -12.30 -3.74 0.72
CA SER A 217 -13.41 -4.43 0.07
C SER A 217 -14.52 -4.76 1.09
N SER A 218 -15.76 -4.37 0.79
CA SER A 218 -16.90 -4.86 1.56
C SER A 218 -17.35 -6.24 1.07
N THR A 219 -17.86 -7.08 1.98
CA THR A 219 -18.47 -8.36 1.58
C THR A 219 -19.74 -8.10 0.76
N GLY A 220 -19.95 -8.85 -0.31
CA GLY A 220 -21.08 -8.59 -1.20
C GLY A 220 -21.09 -9.43 -2.46
N THR A 221 -22.06 -9.14 -3.33
CA THR A 221 -22.10 -9.65 -4.70
C THR A 221 -22.23 -8.46 -5.63
N TYR A 222 -21.28 -8.35 -6.55
CA TYR A 222 -21.09 -7.23 -7.44
C TYR A 222 -21.28 -7.71 -8.87
N TYR A 223 -22.18 -7.05 -9.59
CA TYR A 223 -22.43 -7.33 -11.00
C TYR A 223 -21.48 -6.49 -11.85
N LEU A 224 -20.61 -7.19 -12.57
CA LEU A 224 -19.59 -6.53 -13.41
C LEU A 224 -20.23 -6.07 -14.72
N GLY A 225 -19.72 -4.97 -15.29
CA GLY A 225 -20.21 -4.44 -16.57
C GLY A 225 -21.53 -3.68 -16.49
N THR A 226 -22.02 -3.35 -15.29
CA THR A 226 -23.27 -2.61 -15.09
C THR A 226 -23.10 -1.50 -14.05
N GLY A 227 -23.91 -0.45 -14.12
CA GLY A 227 -23.83 0.68 -13.18
C GLY A 227 -22.44 1.31 -13.18
N ASP A 228 -21.93 1.61 -11.98
CA ASP A 228 -20.59 2.17 -11.78
C ASP A 228 -19.49 1.24 -12.34
N ASN A 229 -19.71 -0.08 -12.28
CA ASN A 229 -18.81 -1.12 -12.78
C ASN A 229 -18.84 -1.34 -14.31
N ALA A 230 -19.56 -0.51 -15.07
CA ALA A 230 -19.64 -0.60 -16.53
C ALA A 230 -18.48 0.10 -17.28
N ASN A 231 -17.75 1.00 -16.61
CA ASN A 231 -16.63 1.72 -17.20
C ASN A 231 -15.53 1.91 -16.16
N TYR A 232 -14.25 1.80 -16.56
CA TYR A 232 -13.13 1.94 -15.63
C TYR A 232 -13.12 3.30 -14.91
N ALA A 233 -13.54 4.38 -15.57
CA ALA A 233 -13.62 5.73 -14.98
C ALA A 233 -14.54 5.84 -13.76
N THR A 234 -15.58 5.00 -13.70
CA THR A 234 -16.59 5.01 -12.63
C THR A 234 -16.52 3.76 -11.76
N CYS A 235 -15.62 2.86 -12.08
CA CYS A 235 -15.67 1.51 -11.58
C CYS A 235 -15.29 1.44 -10.11
N THR A 236 -16.07 0.67 -9.35
CA THR A 236 -15.91 0.51 -7.91
C THR A 236 -15.26 -0.82 -7.56
N GLU A 237 -15.59 -1.88 -8.31
CA GLU A 237 -14.99 -3.21 -8.27
C GLU A 237 -14.52 -3.55 -9.68
N CYS A 238 -13.23 -3.37 -9.93
CA CYS A 238 -12.68 -3.47 -11.27
C CYS A 238 -11.90 -4.75 -11.42
N VAL A 239 -12.24 -5.50 -12.46
CA VAL A 239 -11.53 -6.68 -12.90
C VAL A 239 -10.86 -6.37 -14.22
N ARG A 240 -9.54 -6.56 -14.26
CA ARG A 240 -8.71 -6.33 -15.44
C ARG A 240 -7.79 -7.52 -15.71
N ALA A 241 -7.44 -7.68 -16.97
CA ALA A 241 -6.36 -8.56 -17.39
C ALA A 241 -5.45 -7.82 -18.37
N TYR A 242 -4.17 -8.13 -18.34
CA TYR A 242 -3.14 -7.53 -19.16
C TYR A 242 -2.40 -8.63 -19.90
N GLN A 243 -2.13 -8.40 -21.18
CA GLN A 243 -1.50 -9.38 -22.05
C GLN A 243 -0.19 -8.84 -22.63
N ASP A 244 0.81 -9.69 -22.65
CA ASP A 244 2.12 -9.53 -23.26
C ASP A 244 2.87 -8.27 -22.76
N TYR A 245 3.27 -8.26 -21.48
CA TYR A 245 4.12 -7.20 -20.92
C TYR A 245 5.50 -7.16 -21.58
N ASN A 246 5.90 -5.99 -22.06
CA ASN A 246 7.21 -5.76 -22.63
C ASN A 246 8.06 -4.86 -21.74
N GLU A 247 9.00 -5.49 -21.02
CA GLU A 247 9.96 -4.82 -20.11
C GLU A 247 10.71 -3.66 -20.77
N SER A 248 11.04 -3.76 -22.06
CA SER A 248 11.83 -2.70 -22.74
C SER A 248 11.03 -1.42 -22.97
N THR A 249 9.71 -1.52 -23.02
CA THR A 249 8.81 -0.38 -23.24
C THR A 249 7.96 -0.03 -22.02
N ASP A 250 8.00 -0.86 -20.98
CA ASP A 250 7.16 -0.77 -19.78
C ASP A 250 5.67 -0.66 -20.12
N LYS A 251 5.21 -1.56 -21.02
CA LYS A 251 3.85 -1.56 -21.56
C LYS A 251 3.37 -2.97 -21.89
N TYR A 252 2.09 -3.20 -21.65
CA TYR A 252 1.35 -4.36 -22.17
C TYR A 252 0.90 -4.12 -23.60
N ALA A 253 0.84 -5.19 -24.40
CA ALA A 253 0.34 -5.11 -25.76
C ALA A 253 -1.18 -4.93 -25.80
N LYS A 254 -1.91 -5.55 -24.87
CA LYS A 254 -3.37 -5.42 -24.74
C LYS A 254 -3.81 -5.30 -23.29
N LEU A 255 -4.95 -4.68 -23.13
CA LEU A 255 -5.64 -4.48 -21.86
C LEU A 255 -7.08 -4.91 -21.99
N PHE A 256 -7.57 -5.67 -21.02
CA PHE A 256 -8.94 -6.17 -20.98
C PHE A 256 -9.65 -5.62 -19.75
N PHE A 257 -10.90 -5.20 -19.93
CA PHE A 257 -11.76 -4.72 -18.85
C PHE A 257 -13.10 -5.47 -18.88
N GLN A 258 -13.72 -5.59 -17.72
CA GLN A 258 -14.98 -6.32 -17.56
C GLN A 258 -16.12 -5.76 -18.43
N GLU A 259 -16.72 -6.64 -19.22
CA GLU A 259 -17.95 -6.35 -19.97
C GLU A 259 -19.18 -6.92 -19.24
N SER A 260 -19.01 -8.05 -18.55
CA SER A 260 -20.08 -8.68 -17.76
C SER A 260 -19.50 -9.65 -16.74
N GLY A 261 -20.29 -10.05 -15.74
CA GLY A 261 -19.89 -11.08 -14.80
C GLY A 261 -20.44 -10.90 -13.40
N THR A 262 -19.88 -11.64 -12.45
CA THR A 262 -20.17 -11.52 -11.03
C THR A 262 -18.91 -11.73 -10.20
N LEU A 263 -18.57 -10.76 -9.37
CA LEU A 263 -17.60 -10.86 -8.29
C LEU A 263 -18.37 -11.00 -6.97
N LYS A 264 -18.11 -12.07 -6.22
CA LYS A 264 -18.71 -12.28 -4.90
C LYS A 264 -17.62 -12.32 -3.85
N ILE A 265 -17.67 -11.40 -2.90
CA ILE A 265 -16.72 -11.28 -1.79
C ILE A 265 -17.38 -11.85 -0.53
N THR A 266 -16.82 -12.94 -0.03
CA THR A 266 -17.26 -13.60 1.20
C THR A 266 -16.44 -13.18 2.41
N LYS A 267 -15.23 -12.66 2.19
CA LYS A 267 -14.37 -12.05 3.21
C LYS A 267 -13.64 -10.85 2.58
N GLY A 268 -13.79 -9.69 3.19
CA GLY A 268 -12.96 -8.51 2.94
C GLY A 268 -12.59 -7.91 4.29
N SER A 269 -11.33 -7.53 4.47
CA SER A 269 -10.85 -6.93 5.73
C SER A 269 -9.87 -5.79 5.47
N SER A 270 -9.77 -4.90 6.45
CA SER A 270 -8.85 -3.76 6.44
C SER A 270 -7.37 -4.15 6.43
N ASP A 271 -7.05 -5.40 6.73
CA ASP A 271 -5.70 -5.94 6.62
C ASP A 271 -5.30 -6.25 5.16
N GLY A 272 -6.25 -6.24 4.22
CA GLY A 272 -6.05 -6.63 2.83
C GLY A 272 -6.48 -8.06 2.51
N SER A 273 -7.00 -8.86 3.45
CA SER A 273 -7.47 -10.21 3.12
C SER A 273 -8.70 -10.17 2.24
N LEU A 274 -8.79 -11.12 1.30
CA LEU A 274 -9.86 -11.18 0.31
C LEU A 274 -10.23 -12.63 -0.02
N ALA A 275 -11.47 -13.03 0.19
CA ALA A 275 -11.98 -14.34 -0.23
C ALA A 275 -13.30 -14.20 -0.97
N GLY A 276 -13.53 -15.08 -1.96
CA GLY A 276 -14.67 -14.93 -2.84
C GLY A 276 -14.68 -15.86 -4.04
N THR A 277 -15.56 -15.53 -4.99
CA THR A 277 -15.66 -16.18 -6.30
C THR A 277 -15.78 -15.14 -7.40
N LEU A 278 -15.22 -15.43 -8.57
CA LEU A 278 -15.29 -14.58 -9.76
C LEU A 278 -15.73 -15.39 -10.98
N SER A 279 -16.66 -14.83 -11.75
CA SER A 279 -16.93 -15.19 -13.15
C SER A 279 -17.02 -13.90 -13.93
N ALA A 280 -16.34 -13.79 -15.08
CA ALA A 280 -16.36 -12.55 -15.86
C ALA A 280 -16.05 -12.78 -17.33
N LYS A 281 -16.65 -11.96 -18.17
CA LYS A 281 -16.23 -11.76 -19.56
C LYS A 281 -15.53 -10.41 -19.64
N LEU A 282 -14.28 -10.40 -20.09
CA LEU A 282 -13.49 -9.19 -20.30
C LEU A 282 -13.31 -8.96 -21.81
N VAL A 283 -13.34 -7.70 -22.23
CA VAL A 283 -13.12 -7.30 -23.62
C VAL A 283 -11.92 -6.38 -23.70
N GLU A 284 -11.21 -6.42 -24.83
CA GLU A 284 -10.09 -5.52 -25.09
C GLU A 284 -10.57 -4.06 -25.08
N VAL A 285 -9.89 -3.22 -24.31
CA VAL A 285 -10.21 -1.80 -24.18
C VAL A 285 -8.97 -0.92 -24.33
N THR A 286 -9.22 0.34 -24.68
CA THR A 286 -8.26 1.44 -24.45
C THR A 286 -8.71 2.23 -23.23
N ILE A 287 -7.76 2.70 -22.41
CA ILE A 287 -8.04 3.60 -21.27
C ILE A 287 -7.40 4.96 -21.55
N ASP A 288 -8.22 6.00 -21.62
CA ASP A 288 -7.74 7.37 -21.82
C ASP A 288 -7.41 8.05 -20.49
N LYS A 289 -6.13 8.03 -20.12
CA LYS A 289 -5.64 8.69 -18.89
C LYS A 289 -5.85 10.21 -18.87
N ASN A 290 -6.10 10.84 -20.02
CA ASN A 290 -6.35 12.29 -20.10
C ASN A 290 -7.85 12.64 -20.02
N ASN A 291 -8.73 11.64 -20.04
CA ASN A 291 -10.17 11.81 -20.01
C ASN A 291 -10.76 10.93 -18.90
N ASP A 292 -10.35 11.22 -17.66
CA ASP A 292 -10.83 10.57 -16.44
C ASP A 292 -10.79 9.04 -16.49
N TYR A 293 -9.79 8.47 -17.18
CA TYR A 293 -9.60 7.03 -17.31
C TYR A 293 -10.77 6.30 -18.01
N LEU A 294 -11.46 6.96 -18.93
CA LEU A 294 -12.55 6.36 -19.71
C LEU A 294 -12.06 5.11 -20.46
N SER A 295 -12.65 3.95 -20.16
CA SER A 295 -12.41 2.72 -20.91
C SER A 295 -13.30 2.63 -22.15
N THR A 296 -12.71 2.43 -23.33
CA THR A 296 -13.43 2.27 -24.61
C THR A 296 -13.10 0.93 -25.24
N PRO A 297 -14.09 0.05 -25.50
CA PRO A 297 -13.88 -1.21 -26.22
C PRO A 297 -13.20 -1.01 -27.58
N VAL A 298 -12.20 -1.85 -27.87
CA VAL A 298 -11.54 -1.86 -29.17
C VAL A 298 -12.47 -2.52 -30.19
N SER A 299 -12.77 -1.81 -31.27
CA SER A 299 -13.66 -2.33 -32.33
C SER A 299 -13.03 -3.57 -32.99
N GLY A 300 -13.68 -4.73 -32.83
CA GLY A 300 -13.15 -6.01 -33.29
C GLY A 300 -11.96 -6.52 -32.47
N GLY A 301 -11.74 -5.95 -31.28
CA GLY A 301 -10.76 -6.40 -30.32
C GLY A 301 -11.10 -7.77 -29.75
N ASP A 302 -10.11 -8.34 -29.06
CA ASP A 302 -10.23 -9.67 -28.47
C ASP A 302 -11.11 -9.66 -27.22
N CYS A 303 -11.54 -10.85 -26.80
CA CYS A 303 -12.19 -11.03 -25.50
C CYS A 303 -11.72 -12.31 -24.80
N VAL A 304 -11.76 -12.27 -23.47
CA VAL A 304 -11.40 -13.40 -22.61
C VAL A 304 -12.53 -13.68 -21.61
N GLU A 305 -12.66 -14.93 -21.20
CA GLU A 305 -13.75 -15.38 -20.32
C GLU A 305 -13.22 -16.23 -19.15
N ILE A 306 -13.60 -15.85 -17.95
CA ILE A 306 -13.35 -16.57 -16.70
C ILE A 306 -14.65 -17.32 -16.37
N GLU A 307 -14.69 -18.62 -16.65
CA GLU A 307 -15.91 -19.43 -16.45
C GLU A 307 -16.41 -19.34 -15.01
N SER A 308 -15.55 -19.64 -14.04
CA SER A 308 -15.73 -19.37 -12.61
C SER A 308 -14.45 -19.77 -11.85
N GLY A 309 -14.02 -18.97 -10.89
CA GLY A 309 -12.92 -19.26 -9.97
C GLY A 309 -13.26 -18.90 -8.53
N SER A 310 -12.59 -19.51 -7.57
CA SER A 310 -12.66 -19.13 -6.15
C SER A 310 -11.29 -18.74 -5.66
N PHE A 311 -11.21 -17.66 -4.90
CA PHE A 311 -9.97 -17.16 -4.30
C PHE A 311 -10.13 -17.03 -2.79
N ASN A 312 -9.01 -17.16 -2.09
CA ASN A 312 -8.94 -16.97 -0.65
C ASN A 312 -7.52 -16.50 -0.30
N TYR A 313 -7.34 -15.19 -0.36
CA TYR A 313 -6.13 -14.50 0.05
C TYR A 313 -6.26 -14.00 1.48
N ASN A 314 -5.23 -14.24 2.27
CA ASN A 314 -5.14 -13.76 3.65
C ASN A 314 -4.00 -12.75 3.69
N ALA A 315 -4.29 -11.47 3.83
CA ALA A 315 -3.23 -10.49 4.01
C ALA A 315 -2.58 -10.70 5.39
N GLY A 316 -1.25 -10.67 5.42
CA GLY A 316 -0.47 -11.03 6.60
C GLY A 316 -0.32 -12.54 6.84
N GLY A 317 -1.02 -13.37 6.05
CA GLY A 317 -0.73 -14.79 5.94
C GLY A 317 -0.11 -15.04 4.57
N ASN A 318 1.20 -15.24 4.48
CA ASN A 318 1.72 -16.03 3.36
C ASN A 318 1.21 -17.46 3.54
N ASP A 319 -0.08 -17.67 3.26
CA ASP A 319 -0.57 -18.93 2.76
C ASP A 319 -0.08 -19.03 1.31
N ASN A 320 1.25 -19.08 1.17
CA ASN A 320 1.93 -19.75 0.08
C ASN A 320 1.17 -21.09 -0.09
N PRO A 321 0.64 -21.42 -1.29
CA PRO A 321 -0.25 -22.56 -1.51
C PRO A 321 0.31 -23.86 -0.94
N THR A 322 0.01 -24.17 0.32
CA THR A 322 0.25 -25.46 0.97
C THR A 322 1.58 -26.14 0.63
N THR A 323 2.64 -25.38 0.35
CA THR A 323 3.97 -25.97 0.31
C THR A 323 4.26 -26.29 1.77
N GLU A 324 4.11 -27.56 2.14
CA GLU A 324 4.45 -28.05 3.47
C GLU A 324 5.84 -27.50 3.80
N CYS A 325 5.94 -26.72 4.88
CA CYS A 325 7.21 -26.13 5.25
C CYS A 325 8.22 -27.23 5.54
N THR A 326 9.47 -27.00 5.17
CA THR A 326 10.50 -27.97 5.45
C THR A 326 10.71 -28.04 6.97
N GLY A 327 10.48 -29.21 7.55
CA GLY A 327 10.71 -29.43 8.97
C GLY A 327 12.17 -29.16 9.34
N LEU A 328 12.40 -28.26 10.30
CA LEU A 328 13.71 -27.84 10.75
C LEU A 328 14.04 -28.50 12.09
N SER A 329 15.15 -29.24 12.12
CA SER A 329 15.70 -29.83 13.34
C SER A 329 16.84 -28.97 13.86
N ILE A 330 16.72 -28.48 15.10
CA ILE A 330 17.74 -27.67 15.77
C ILE A 330 18.59 -28.54 16.68
N ASP A 331 19.92 -28.48 16.56
CA ASP A 331 20.81 -29.09 17.54
C ASP A 331 20.92 -28.19 18.78
N TRP A 332 19.96 -28.32 19.70
CA TRP A 332 19.95 -27.55 20.95
C TRP A 332 21.18 -27.77 21.84
N SER A 333 22.03 -28.76 21.57
CA SER A 333 23.29 -28.94 22.29
C SER A 333 24.38 -27.96 21.85
N SER A 334 24.24 -27.38 20.64
CA SER A 334 25.06 -26.28 20.14
C SER A 334 24.57 -24.91 20.61
N PHE A 335 23.44 -24.84 21.32
CA PHE A 335 22.81 -23.57 21.70
C PHE A 335 23.70 -22.76 22.65
N LEU A 336 24.22 -21.64 22.16
CA LEU A 336 25.22 -20.82 22.82
C LEU A 336 24.88 -19.33 22.74
N TYR A 337 25.35 -18.57 23.72
CA TYR A 337 25.24 -17.12 23.72
C TYR A 337 26.36 -16.50 22.89
N PHE A 338 26.01 -15.53 22.04
CA PHE A 338 26.95 -14.78 21.23
C PHE A 338 26.64 -13.28 21.35
N GLU A 339 27.70 -12.48 21.44
CA GLU A 339 27.64 -11.03 21.53
C GLU A 339 28.84 -10.47 20.75
N GLU A 340 28.56 -9.84 19.61
CA GLU A 340 29.52 -9.06 18.85
C GLU A 340 28.91 -7.70 18.50
N ASP A 341 29.66 -6.65 18.83
CA ASP A 341 29.33 -5.25 18.58
C ASP A 341 27.89 -4.86 18.96
N GLU A 342 26.98 -4.98 18.00
CA GLU A 342 25.59 -4.52 18.08
C GLU A 342 24.57 -5.67 18.06
N ILE A 343 25.03 -6.91 17.83
CA ILE A 343 24.17 -8.09 17.79
C ILE A 343 24.49 -8.98 18.96
N ALA A 344 23.48 -9.11 19.82
CA ALA A 344 23.49 -9.99 20.94
C ALA A 344 22.34 -10.99 20.70
N GLY A 345 22.65 -12.31 20.74
CA GLY A 345 21.65 -13.35 20.53
C GLY A 345 22.06 -14.72 21.06
N TYR A 346 21.15 -15.69 20.94
CA TYR A 346 21.42 -17.10 21.18
C TYR A 346 21.41 -17.87 19.87
N PHE A 347 22.47 -18.62 19.60
CA PHE A 347 22.69 -19.27 18.31
C PHE A 347 22.75 -20.79 18.48
N ALA A 348 22.27 -21.53 17.49
CA ALA A 348 22.50 -22.95 17.35
C ALA A 348 22.76 -23.30 15.88
N ASP A 349 23.50 -24.38 15.67
CA ASP A 349 23.68 -24.98 14.37
C ASP A 349 22.34 -25.62 13.91
N VAL A 350 22.03 -25.43 12.63
CA VAL A 350 20.97 -26.15 11.92
C VAL A 350 21.54 -26.78 10.65
N GLU A 351 20.90 -27.82 10.15
CA GLU A 351 21.25 -28.42 8.85
C GLU A 351 20.06 -28.25 7.91
N PHE A 352 20.13 -27.27 7.01
CA PHE A 352 19.04 -26.96 6.09
C PHE A 352 19.54 -26.26 4.82
N GLY A 353 19.43 -26.91 3.66
CA GLY A 353 19.87 -26.33 2.38
C GLY A 353 21.04 -27.08 1.80
N ASN A 354 22.07 -26.36 1.37
CA ASN A 354 23.28 -26.94 0.84
C ASN A 354 24.16 -27.49 1.97
N ALA A 355 24.19 -28.81 2.11
CA ALA A 355 24.98 -29.50 3.14
C ALA A 355 26.51 -29.24 3.14
N SER A 356 27.04 -28.49 2.15
CA SER A 356 28.45 -28.06 2.13
C SER A 356 28.67 -26.65 2.69
N LYS A 357 27.60 -25.93 3.03
CA LYS A 357 27.61 -24.59 3.62
C LYS A 357 27.07 -24.64 5.05
N SER A 358 27.37 -23.60 5.82
CA SER A 358 26.86 -23.46 7.18
C SER A 358 25.50 -22.79 7.18
N ASP A 359 24.62 -23.27 8.05
CA ASP A 359 23.31 -22.71 8.33
C ASP A 359 23.23 -22.45 9.84
N ASP A 360 22.59 -21.35 10.22
CA ASP A 360 22.53 -20.91 11.61
C ASP A 360 21.09 -20.58 12.01
N PHE A 361 20.78 -20.80 13.27
CA PHE A 361 19.53 -20.43 13.90
C PHE A 361 19.81 -19.41 15.01
N SER A 362 19.00 -18.36 15.12
CA SER A 362 19.11 -17.41 16.22
C SER A 362 17.78 -17.16 16.94
N ILE A 363 17.90 -16.85 18.24
CA ILE A 363 16.88 -16.17 19.04
C ILE A 363 17.49 -14.86 19.55
N GLU A 364 16.94 -13.75 19.09
CA GLU A 364 17.37 -12.38 19.42
C GLU A 364 16.29 -11.70 20.27
N PHE A 365 16.71 -10.98 21.32
CA PHE A 365 15.79 -10.21 22.16
C PHE A 365 16.09 -8.73 22.01
N CYS A 366 15.17 -7.99 21.38
CA CYS A 366 15.41 -6.62 20.97
C CYS A 366 14.39 -5.65 21.59
N GLN A 367 14.87 -4.44 21.90
CA GLN A 367 14.09 -3.32 22.42
C GLN A 367 14.56 -2.05 21.73
N ASN A 368 13.64 -1.28 21.14
CA ASN A 368 13.95 -0.02 20.45
C ASN A 368 15.08 -0.16 19.40
N ASN A 369 14.99 -1.18 18.54
CA ASN A 369 15.98 -1.52 17.51
C ASN A 369 17.38 -1.86 18.04
N THR A 370 17.53 -2.09 19.35
CA THR A 370 18.78 -2.55 19.96
C THR A 370 18.54 -3.93 20.56
N CYS A 371 19.33 -4.92 20.16
CA CYS A 371 19.25 -6.28 20.70
C CYS A 371 20.15 -6.37 21.94
N ASP A 372 19.55 -6.18 23.12
CA ASP A 372 20.26 -6.12 24.41
C ASP A 372 20.26 -7.44 25.18
N ASN A 373 19.70 -8.50 24.58
CA ASN A 373 19.61 -9.84 25.14
C ASN A 373 18.93 -9.95 26.50
N THR A 374 18.14 -8.95 26.92
CA THR A 374 17.37 -9.03 28.16
C THR A 374 16.12 -9.89 28.01
N ALA A 375 16.33 -11.19 27.81
CA ALA A 375 15.26 -12.18 27.79
C ALA A 375 14.43 -12.09 29.09
N LYS A 376 13.11 -12.00 28.94
CA LYS A 376 12.18 -12.01 30.06
C LYS A 376 11.46 -13.36 30.10
N LYS A 377 11.05 -13.78 31.30
CA LYS A 377 10.19 -14.96 31.41
C LYS A 377 8.82 -14.62 30.85
N GLY A 378 8.26 -15.50 30.04
CA GLY A 378 6.99 -15.25 29.39
C GLY A 378 6.63 -16.29 28.35
N THR A 379 5.46 -16.13 27.76
CA THR A 379 5.02 -16.82 26.56
C THR A 379 4.73 -15.75 25.52
N TYR A 380 5.38 -15.86 24.37
CA TYR A 380 5.40 -14.87 23.31
C TYR A 380 4.78 -15.48 22.07
N ASN A 381 3.83 -14.77 21.46
CA ASN A 381 3.30 -15.13 20.15
C ASN A 381 4.19 -14.47 19.09
N LEU A 382 4.81 -15.31 18.26
CA LEU A 382 5.80 -14.88 17.27
C LEU A 382 5.18 -14.29 16.00
N GLY A 383 3.88 -14.51 15.76
CA GLY A 383 3.17 -14.02 14.56
C GLY A 383 2.26 -12.83 14.83
N SER A 384 2.51 -12.03 15.86
CA SER A 384 1.60 -10.94 16.24
C SER A 384 2.32 -9.72 16.82
N GLY A 385 1.72 -8.54 16.63
CA GLY A 385 2.21 -7.30 17.22
C GLY A 385 3.60 -6.93 16.70
N ALA A 386 4.49 -6.52 17.58
CA ALA A 386 5.85 -6.09 17.22
C ALA A 386 6.67 -7.20 16.52
N ASN A 387 6.33 -8.47 16.79
CA ASN A 387 7.05 -9.65 16.31
C ASN A 387 6.76 -10.04 14.84
N THR A 388 5.93 -9.30 14.11
CA THR A 388 5.57 -9.60 12.71
C THR A 388 6.53 -9.03 11.68
N ASN A 389 7.50 -8.20 12.07
CA ASN A 389 8.52 -7.63 11.20
C ASN A 389 9.86 -7.55 11.96
N TYR A 390 10.97 -7.90 11.32
CA TYR A 390 12.31 -7.92 11.93
C TYR A 390 12.69 -6.58 12.57
N ARG A 391 12.39 -5.45 11.93
CA ARG A 391 12.65 -4.09 12.44
C ARG A 391 12.04 -3.85 13.82
N THR A 392 10.78 -4.25 14.01
CA THR A 392 10.03 -3.95 15.24
C THR A 392 10.08 -5.08 16.26
N CYS A 393 10.66 -6.21 15.88
CA CYS A 393 10.54 -7.45 16.62
C CYS A 393 11.22 -7.39 17.99
N THR A 394 10.54 -7.93 19.00
CA THR A 394 11.04 -7.97 20.39
C THR A 394 11.59 -9.33 20.77
N GLU A 395 11.01 -10.39 20.21
CA GLU A 395 11.49 -11.77 20.33
C GLU A 395 11.61 -12.36 18.93
N CYS A 396 12.81 -12.30 18.39
CA CYS A 396 13.06 -12.59 16.98
C CYS A 396 13.70 -13.95 16.83
N VAL A 397 13.06 -14.79 16.02
CA VAL A 397 13.51 -16.11 15.66
C VAL A 397 13.86 -16.08 14.19
N MET A 398 15.13 -16.32 13.90
CA MET A 398 15.69 -16.27 12.56
C MET A 398 16.35 -17.59 12.21
N VAL A 399 16.35 -17.92 10.91
CA VAL A 399 17.20 -18.95 10.32
C VAL A 399 17.95 -18.33 9.15
N TYR A 400 19.25 -18.60 9.12
CA TYR A 400 20.18 -18.11 8.13
C TYR A 400 20.69 -19.31 7.33
N GLN A 401 20.57 -19.27 6.00
CA GLN A 401 20.88 -20.42 5.15
C GLN A 401 22.05 -20.12 4.19
N ASP A 402 22.91 -21.13 4.03
CA ASP A 402 23.93 -21.23 3.01
C ASP A 402 24.98 -20.12 3.07
N LEU A 403 25.68 -19.97 4.19
CA LEU A 403 26.75 -18.98 4.38
C LEU A 403 27.78 -19.03 3.23
N THR A 404 27.99 -17.90 2.57
CA THR A 404 28.88 -17.76 1.41
C THR A 404 29.76 -16.53 1.59
N GLY A 405 31.02 -16.75 1.98
CA GLY A 405 31.87 -15.65 2.42
C GLY A 405 31.45 -15.20 3.81
N ASN A 406 30.94 -13.98 3.93
CA ASN A 406 30.43 -13.42 5.19
C ASN A 406 28.90 -13.24 5.19
N ASP A 407 28.22 -13.57 4.09
CA ASP A 407 26.80 -13.31 3.91
C ASP A 407 26.04 -14.62 3.71
N TYR A 408 24.85 -14.71 4.28
CA TYR A 408 23.92 -15.80 4.00
C TYR A 408 23.17 -15.52 2.71
N THR A 409 22.85 -16.57 1.97
CA THR A 409 22.13 -16.40 0.70
C THR A 409 20.63 -16.25 0.89
N LYS A 410 20.09 -16.74 2.03
CA LYS A 410 18.67 -16.69 2.37
C LYS A 410 18.48 -16.44 3.86
N TYR A 411 17.42 -15.70 4.16
CA TYR A 411 16.99 -15.36 5.51
C TYR A 411 15.56 -15.84 5.70
N PHE A 412 15.28 -16.44 6.85
CA PHE A 412 13.93 -16.84 7.22
C PHE A 412 13.56 -16.17 8.52
N PHE A 413 12.43 -15.49 8.52
CA PHE A 413 11.90 -14.82 9.71
C PHE A 413 10.57 -15.45 10.11
N GLN A 414 10.30 -15.43 11.41
CA GLN A 414 9.07 -15.95 11.98
C GLN A 414 7.81 -15.34 11.35
N GLN A 415 6.89 -16.22 10.96
CA GLN A 415 5.55 -15.86 10.53
C GLN A 415 4.52 -16.18 11.63
N SER A 416 4.72 -17.27 12.36
CA SER A 416 3.85 -17.68 13.47
C SER A 416 4.61 -18.60 14.42
N GLY A 417 4.05 -18.84 15.60
CA GLY A 417 4.65 -19.75 16.58
C GLY A 417 4.47 -19.29 18.01
N THR A 418 5.11 -20.03 18.93
CA THR A 418 5.18 -19.68 20.34
C THR A 418 6.58 -19.90 20.88
N LEU A 419 7.15 -18.84 21.45
CA LEU A 419 8.34 -18.91 22.27
C LEU A 419 7.93 -18.85 23.74
N GLN A 420 8.36 -19.83 24.55
CA GLN A 420 8.12 -19.81 25.99
C GLN A 420 9.43 -19.81 26.75
N ILE A 421 9.69 -18.74 27.50
CA ILE A 421 10.86 -18.59 28.36
C ILE A 421 10.49 -18.94 29.80
N THR A 422 10.99 -20.08 30.28
CA THR A 422 10.75 -20.58 31.64
C THR A 422 11.82 -20.12 32.62
N LYS A 423 13.03 -19.86 32.12
CA LYS A 423 14.18 -19.34 32.87
C LYS A 423 14.87 -18.26 32.05
N ALA A 424 15.19 -17.13 32.70
CA ALA A 424 16.07 -16.09 32.19
C ALA A 424 16.87 -15.55 33.38
N THR A 425 18.20 -15.44 33.26
CA THR A 425 19.10 -14.96 34.30
C THR A 425 20.05 -13.91 33.74
N THR A 426 19.95 -12.68 34.27
CA THR A 426 20.75 -11.53 33.79
C THR A 426 22.23 -11.62 34.15
N SER A 427 22.59 -12.35 35.21
CA SER A 427 23.99 -12.40 35.69
C SER A 427 24.93 -13.22 34.81
N ASN A 428 24.38 -14.10 33.97
CA ASN A 428 25.16 -15.01 33.14
C ASN A 428 24.47 -15.32 31.80
N MET A 429 23.48 -14.51 31.41
CA MET A 429 22.71 -14.69 30.19
C MET A 429 22.08 -16.09 30.04
N GLY A 430 21.83 -16.79 31.15
CA GLY A 430 21.24 -18.12 31.12
C GLY A 430 19.76 -18.07 30.72
N ILE A 431 19.35 -18.89 29.75
CA ILE A 431 17.98 -18.95 29.26
C ILE A 431 17.53 -20.40 29.08
N ALA A 432 16.27 -20.70 29.42
CA ALA A 432 15.67 -22.00 29.12
C ALA A 432 14.20 -21.85 28.76
N GLY A 433 13.72 -22.69 27.85
CA GLY A 433 12.41 -22.53 27.28
C GLY A 433 12.03 -23.60 26.27
N THR A 434 10.90 -23.36 25.61
CA THR A 434 10.42 -24.13 24.47
C THR A 434 10.12 -23.21 23.31
N LEU A 435 10.24 -23.73 22.08
CA LEU A 435 9.95 -23.00 20.85
C LEU A 435 9.14 -23.89 19.91
N SER A 436 8.10 -23.34 19.30
CA SER A 436 7.56 -23.80 18.02
C SER A 436 7.41 -22.60 17.10
N ALA A 437 7.75 -22.73 15.83
CA ALA A 437 7.67 -21.61 14.89
C ALA A 437 7.55 -22.08 13.44
N LYS A 438 6.76 -21.35 12.65
CA LYS A 438 6.81 -21.39 11.19
C LYS A 438 7.50 -20.12 10.73
N LEU A 439 8.55 -20.26 9.94
CA LEU A 439 9.32 -19.17 9.37
C LEU A 439 9.20 -19.18 7.85
N VAL A 440 9.21 -18.01 7.24
CA VAL A 440 9.14 -17.81 5.79
C VAL A 440 10.39 -17.09 5.32
N GLU A 441 10.81 -17.37 4.09
CA GLU A 441 11.88 -16.65 3.43
C GLU A 441 11.52 -15.16 3.32
N VAL A 442 12.44 -14.29 3.74
CA VAL A 442 12.27 -12.84 3.72
C VAL A 442 13.50 -12.17 3.11
N ASP A 443 13.27 -11.04 2.45
CA ASP A 443 14.29 -10.04 2.18
C ASP A 443 14.31 -9.06 3.36
N ILE A 444 15.50 -8.71 3.86
CA ILE A 444 15.69 -7.71 4.92
C ILE A 444 16.38 -6.50 4.31
N ASP A 445 15.70 -5.36 4.34
CA ASP A 445 16.31 -4.11 3.88
C ASP A 445 17.42 -3.69 4.86
N ALA A 446 18.64 -3.54 4.36
CA ALA A 446 19.81 -3.29 5.21
C ALA A 446 19.82 -1.91 5.91
N ASN A 447 18.99 -0.96 5.47
CA ASN A 447 18.95 0.40 6.03
C ASN A 447 17.83 0.56 7.06
N THR A 448 16.69 -0.06 6.81
CA THR A 448 15.47 0.06 7.62
C THR A 448 15.26 -1.15 8.53
N LEU A 449 15.90 -2.28 8.22
CA LEU A 449 15.70 -3.59 8.84
C LEU A 449 14.29 -4.16 8.62
N ASP A 450 13.50 -3.57 7.72
CA ASP A 450 12.18 -4.08 7.41
C ASP A 450 12.29 -5.42 6.68
N SER A 451 11.65 -6.44 7.24
CA SER A 451 11.56 -7.77 6.63
C SER A 451 10.35 -7.88 5.73
N THR A 452 10.55 -8.20 4.46
CA THR A 452 9.48 -8.44 3.48
C THR A 452 9.51 -9.88 3.01
N PRO A 453 8.40 -10.64 3.11
CA PRO A 453 8.37 -11.99 2.57
C PRO A 453 8.70 -12.06 1.09
N VAL A 454 9.54 -13.04 0.71
CA VAL A 454 9.85 -13.32 -0.69
C VAL A 454 8.64 -14.02 -1.32
N SER A 455 8.10 -13.46 -2.40
CA SER A 455 6.99 -14.09 -3.14
C SER A 455 7.40 -15.46 -3.68
N GLY A 456 6.59 -16.48 -3.41
CA GLY A 456 6.93 -17.89 -3.72
C GLY A 456 8.14 -18.43 -2.93
N GLY A 457 8.63 -17.70 -1.94
CA GLY A 457 9.78 -18.07 -1.12
C GLY A 457 9.56 -19.35 -0.32
N ALA A 458 10.67 -19.97 0.09
CA ALA A 458 10.62 -21.18 0.89
C ALA A 458 10.06 -20.91 2.30
N CYS A 459 9.62 -21.96 2.98
CA CYS A 459 9.28 -21.88 4.40
C CYS A 459 9.84 -23.08 5.16
N VAL A 460 10.13 -22.85 6.45
CA VAL A 460 10.64 -23.85 7.38
C VAL A 460 9.79 -23.89 8.65
N GLU A 461 9.69 -25.06 9.27
CA GLU A 461 8.86 -25.24 10.47
C GLU A 461 9.61 -25.99 11.57
N ILE A 462 9.62 -25.38 12.75
CA ILE A 462 10.08 -25.97 14.00
C ILE A 462 8.83 -26.46 14.73
N GLU A 463 8.51 -27.76 14.61
CA GLU A 463 7.30 -28.34 15.23
C GLU A 463 7.27 -28.09 16.75
N SER A 464 8.36 -28.46 17.43
CA SER A 464 8.65 -28.06 18.81
C SER A 464 10.10 -28.37 19.18
N GLY A 465 10.70 -27.54 20.02
CA GLY A 465 12.03 -27.74 20.59
C GLY A 465 12.09 -27.23 22.03
N SER A 466 13.05 -27.74 22.79
CA SER A 466 13.35 -27.27 24.15
C SER A 466 14.82 -26.93 24.26
N PHE A 467 15.13 -25.78 24.83
CA PHE A 467 16.49 -25.29 24.98
C PHE A 467 16.81 -24.95 26.42
N ASN A 468 18.08 -25.05 26.79
CA ASN A 468 18.58 -24.71 28.10
C ASN A 468 20.05 -24.34 28.03
N TYR A 469 20.33 -23.04 27.96
CA TYR A 469 21.65 -22.48 28.10
C TYR A 469 21.85 -21.99 29.54
N SER A 470 22.83 -22.54 30.24
CA SER A 470 23.01 -22.21 31.66
C SER A 470 23.75 -20.90 31.90
N GLY A 471 24.39 -20.31 30.89
CA GLY A 471 25.41 -19.27 31.08
C GLY A 471 26.72 -19.87 31.59
N ASN A 472 27.86 -19.27 31.23
CA ASN A 472 29.18 -19.61 31.75
C ASN A 472 29.64 -18.65 32.84
#